data_AF-A0AAW4W3X4-F1
#
_entry.id   AF-A0AAW4W3X4-F1
#
_cell.length_a   1.000
_cell.length_b   1.000
_cell.length_c   1.000
_cell.angle_alpha   90.00
_cell.angle_beta   90.00
_cell.angle_gamma   90.00
#
_symmetry.space_group_name_H-M   'P 1'
#
loop_
_entity.id
_entity.type
_entity.pdbx_description
1 polymer ?
#
loop_
_entity_poly.entity_id
_entity_poly.type
_entity_poly.pdbx_seq_one_letter_code
_entity_poly.pdbx_strand_id
1 'polypeptide(L)'
;MSMTELERFRNLEWEMQKYPQIQSLKEANLLLGTRRTFGIYQIRVDSPGENYAFMNMSFIESHGMQIKKEDYKLVYVGELSGNMSLDDIFEKFNIDRPEDFRGHSLSVSDIIVLNDGEKVTAHFVDSISFEQLDSFLNLEEQVLSELAYEVGERYFAIQRTEEGYDYSFYDEDFRLMDGGVYENDEISIEEAAEELLEDGGWTGERIRGDYDQLMEKVEEMDEIVMAEIQKSQGEYKPLAKVEELEEANYNMIDNVLNNMPPKKEAYLEYYAAECDEIHDMGAYEKSTDVKEIAAIYEKYREDPENAYKGSGMGIIYRDPEDSLFDETELLIVMGTTIHGDFLDNVRFLKDQPVVREGLEKIHKALPDYKYIPIQDVREAMYPKKMTTEELAAALDEIAEDFDPYDYRDHVEPGQDTIQEVMLDLQSGNVGSYISFLKDVIEEDCEQSVWAGVLLERLKSYEPDISKETEPMVYVNYCEKRELMEPRCQKLSDLDSCTAQKDKEWYADRNPRTDEPMVTAQMFFTIYYAEKDDKMLQHFKGKIDIGTGNGGILSQLKLQNELKLTDESWIGSL
;
A
#
# COMPACT_ATOMS: atom_id res chain seq x y z
N MET A 1 10.17 -39.79 -8.39
CA MET A 1 10.21 -38.77 -9.45
C MET A 1 11.56 -38.83 -10.11
N SER A 2 11.58 -38.88 -11.44
CA SER A 2 12.82 -38.69 -12.20
C SER A 2 13.27 -37.21 -12.14
N MET A 3 14.55 -36.93 -12.39
CA MET A 3 15.10 -35.55 -12.41
C MET A 3 14.30 -34.66 -13.36
N THR A 4 13.90 -35.20 -14.52
CA THR A 4 13.07 -34.54 -15.53
C THR A 4 11.63 -34.26 -15.08
N GLU A 5 11.05 -35.09 -14.20
CA GLU A 5 9.72 -34.80 -13.62
C GLU A 5 9.80 -33.71 -12.55
N LEU A 6 10.91 -33.66 -11.82
CA LEU A 6 11.14 -32.68 -10.76
C LEU A 6 11.38 -31.28 -11.35
N GLU A 7 12.18 -31.19 -12.42
CA GLU A 7 12.32 -29.97 -13.23
C GLU A 7 10.98 -29.50 -13.80
N ARG A 8 10.16 -30.43 -14.31
CA ARG A 8 8.84 -30.08 -14.85
C ARG A 8 7.89 -29.54 -13.78
N PHE A 9 7.87 -30.11 -12.58
CA PHE A 9 7.03 -29.60 -11.48
C PHE A 9 7.52 -28.23 -11.01
N ARG A 10 8.84 -28.02 -10.88
CA ARG A 10 9.42 -26.71 -10.56
C ARG A 10 9.07 -25.63 -11.59
N ASN A 11 9.16 -25.97 -12.89
CA ASN A 11 8.77 -25.04 -13.96
C ASN A 11 7.26 -24.73 -13.96
N LEU A 12 6.41 -25.68 -13.57
CA LEU A 12 4.97 -25.47 -13.42
C LEU A 12 4.61 -24.65 -12.18
N GLU A 13 5.30 -24.87 -11.05
CA GLU A 13 5.22 -24.00 -9.86
C GLU A 13 5.60 -22.56 -10.22
N TRP A 14 6.63 -22.40 -11.05
CA TRP A 14 7.09 -21.11 -11.54
C TRP A 14 6.09 -20.42 -12.47
N GLU A 15 5.66 -21.10 -13.54
CA GLU A 15 4.65 -20.59 -14.49
C GLU A 15 3.36 -20.17 -13.77
N MET A 16 2.95 -20.92 -12.73
CA MET A 16 1.77 -20.59 -11.91
C MET A 16 1.86 -19.22 -11.21
N GLN A 17 3.06 -18.75 -10.84
CA GLN A 17 3.23 -17.45 -10.18
C GLN A 17 2.86 -16.27 -11.07
N LYS A 18 2.94 -16.44 -12.40
CA LYS A 18 2.53 -15.43 -13.38
C LYS A 18 1.01 -15.28 -13.51
N TYR A 19 0.26 -16.25 -12.98
CA TYR A 19 -1.18 -16.35 -13.14
C TYR A 19 -1.85 -16.48 -11.75
N PRO A 20 -2.11 -15.37 -11.03
CA PRO A 20 -2.72 -15.40 -9.70
C PRO A 20 -4.12 -16.05 -9.69
N GLN A 21 -4.75 -16.20 -10.86
CA GLN A 21 -6.02 -16.90 -11.02
C GLN A 21 -5.89 -18.43 -10.82
N ILE A 22 -4.68 -19.00 -10.86
CA ILE A 22 -4.42 -20.43 -10.68
C ILE A 22 -4.13 -20.74 -9.21
N GLN A 23 -4.97 -21.57 -8.60
CA GLN A 23 -4.98 -21.74 -7.14
C GLN A 23 -4.26 -23.01 -6.65
N SER A 24 -3.78 -23.85 -7.57
CA SER A 24 -3.08 -25.08 -7.21
C SER A 24 -2.19 -25.60 -8.31
N LEU A 25 -1.15 -26.36 -7.93
CA LEU A 25 -0.29 -27.07 -8.88
C LEU A 25 -1.03 -28.06 -9.78
N LYS A 26 -2.11 -28.64 -9.25
CA LYS A 26 -2.97 -29.54 -10.01
C LYS A 26 -3.68 -28.79 -11.14
N GLU A 27 -4.09 -27.56 -10.88
CA GLU A 27 -4.69 -26.66 -11.85
C GLU A 27 -3.64 -26.09 -12.81
N ALA A 28 -2.46 -25.70 -12.33
CA ALA A 28 -1.35 -25.27 -13.20
C ALA A 28 -0.96 -26.36 -14.20
N ASN A 29 -0.84 -27.62 -13.74
CA ASN A 29 -0.53 -28.73 -14.63
C ASN A 29 -1.66 -29.02 -15.66
N LEU A 30 -2.90 -28.65 -15.36
CA LEU A 30 -4.02 -28.72 -16.31
C LEU A 30 -3.99 -27.57 -17.32
N LEU A 31 -3.71 -26.34 -16.89
CA LEU A 31 -3.88 -25.13 -17.72
C LEU A 31 -2.60 -24.73 -18.46
N LEU A 32 -1.43 -24.89 -17.83
CA LEU A 32 -0.12 -24.48 -18.38
C LEU A 32 0.72 -25.69 -18.84
N GLY A 33 0.29 -26.90 -18.48
CA GLY A 33 0.99 -28.12 -18.83
C GLY A 33 0.91 -28.46 -20.32
N THR A 34 1.95 -29.09 -20.86
CA THR A 34 2.02 -29.56 -22.25
C THR A 34 1.38 -30.94 -22.47
N ARG A 35 0.74 -31.52 -21.45
CA ARG A 35 0.11 -32.84 -21.54
C ARG A 35 -1.37 -32.71 -21.89
N ARG A 36 -1.83 -33.62 -22.74
CA ARG A 36 -3.25 -33.78 -23.09
C ARG A 36 -4.05 -34.21 -21.86
N THR A 37 -4.77 -33.27 -21.26
CA THR A 37 -5.50 -33.46 -20.00
C THR A 37 -6.86 -32.79 -20.03
N PHE A 38 -7.74 -33.20 -19.13
CA PHE A 38 -9.02 -32.54 -18.90
C PHE A 38 -9.25 -32.30 -17.42
N GLY A 39 -9.96 -31.23 -17.10
CA GLY A 39 -10.38 -30.86 -15.75
C GLY A 39 -11.90 -30.80 -15.65
N ILE A 40 -12.42 -31.13 -14.46
CA ILE A 40 -13.84 -30.94 -14.14
C ILE A 40 -13.93 -29.88 -13.05
N TYR A 41 -14.68 -28.83 -13.34
CA TYR A 41 -15.02 -27.74 -12.44
C TYR A 41 -16.49 -27.86 -12.05
N GLN A 42 -16.78 -27.78 -10.75
CA GLN A 42 -18.14 -27.79 -10.20
C GLN A 42 -18.33 -26.58 -9.32
N ILE A 43 -19.56 -26.08 -9.23
CA ILE A 43 -19.89 -24.91 -8.42
C ILE A 43 -19.49 -25.16 -6.96
N ARG A 44 -18.84 -24.17 -6.36
CA ARG A 44 -18.43 -24.18 -4.96
C ARG A 44 -19.65 -23.91 -4.09
N VAL A 45 -19.81 -24.71 -3.05
CA VAL A 45 -20.81 -24.48 -2.01
C VAL A 45 -20.51 -23.14 -1.34
N ASP A 46 -21.54 -22.34 -1.07
CA ASP A 46 -21.45 -20.98 -0.52
C ASP A 46 -20.84 -19.95 -1.50
N SER A 47 -20.95 -20.17 -2.82
CA SER A 47 -20.58 -19.17 -3.84
C SER A 47 -21.82 -18.55 -4.51
N PRO A 48 -21.71 -17.33 -5.08
CA PRO A 48 -22.75 -16.75 -5.94
C PRO A 48 -23.22 -17.67 -7.07
N GLY A 49 -22.39 -18.65 -7.46
CA GLY A 49 -22.72 -19.72 -8.41
C GLY A 49 -23.96 -20.54 -8.06
N GLU A 50 -24.33 -20.64 -6.78
CA GLU A 50 -25.54 -21.36 -6.36
C GLU A 50 -26.82 -20.78 -6.98
N ASN A 51 -26.83 -19.48 -7.32
CA ASN A 51 -27.97 -18.81 -7.95
C ASN A 51 -28.26 -19.32 -9.37
N TYR A 52 -27.27 -19.92 -10.03
CA TYR A 52 -27.42 -20.48 -11.38
C TYR A 52 -27.00 -21.96 -11.45
N ALA A 53 -26.89 -22.65 -10.30
CA ALA A 53 -26.66 -24.08 -10.26
C ALA A 53 -27.82 -24.83 -10.93
N PHE A 54 -27.48 -25.80 -11.79
CA PHE A 54 -28.43 -26.57 -12.61
C PHE A 54 -29.25 -25.74 -13.61
N MET A 55 -28.90 -24.47 -13.85
CA MET A 55 -29.54 -23.62 -14.84
C MET A 55 -28.77 -23.65 -16.16
N ASN A 56 -29.49 -23.63 -17.29
CA ASN A 56 -28.88 -23.64 -18.62
C ASN A 56 -28.40 -22.24 -19.05
N MET A 57 -27.65 -22.16 -20.15
CA MET A 57 -27.13 -20.89 -20.66
C MET A 57 -28.22 -19.87 -20.94
N SER A 58 -29.35 -20.30 -21.52
CA SER A 58 -30.47 -19.39 -21.80
C SER A 58 -31.05 -18.73 -20.54
N PHE A 59 -31.11 -19.45 -19.41
CA PHE A 59 -31.54 -18.88 -18.13
C PHE A 59 -30.52 -17.87 -17.61
N ILE A 60 -29.23 -18.23 -17.65
CA ILE A 60 -28.13 -17.37 -17.19
C ILE A 60 -28.13 -16.04 -17.95
N GLU A 61 -28.19 -16.10 -19.28
CA GLU A 61 -28.20 -14.91 -20.14
C GLU A 61 -29.45 -14.04 -19.93
N SER A 62 -30.63 -14.66 -19.84
CA SER A 62 -31.90 -13.93 -19.71
C SER A 62 -32.08 -13.19 -18.37
N HIS A 63 -31.35 -13.62 -17.33
CA HIS A 63 -31.36 -12.98 -16.02
C HIS A 63 -30.11 -12.10 -15.80
N GLY A 64 -29.34 -11.83 -16.87
CA GLY A 64 -28.14 -10.99 -16.80
C GLY A 64 -27.05 -11.53 -15.88
N MET A 65 -27.05 -12.84 -15.63
CA MET A 65 -26.03 -13.51 -14.83
C MET A 65 -24.81 -13.83 -15.69
N GLN A 66 -23.65 -13.96 -15.05
CA GLN A 66 -22.40 -14.31 -15.72
C GLN A 66 -21.74 -15.49 -15.00
N ILE A 67 -21.27 -16.45 -15.79
CA ILE A 67 -20.48 -17.57 -15.28
C ILE A 67 -19.08 -17.06 -14.97
N LYS A 68 -18.67 -17.20 -13.72
CA LYS A 68 -17.40 -16.71 -13.20
C LYS A 68 -16.55 -17.87 -12.68
N LYS A 69 -15.25 -17.88 -12.95
CA LYS A 69 -14.35 -18.96 -12.50
C LYS A 69 -14.35 -19.10 -10.98
N GLU A 70 -14.47 -17.97 -10.28
CA GLU A 70 -14.42 -17.85 -8.82
C GLU A 70 -15.57 -18.58 -8.12
N ASP A 71 -16.66 -18.84 -8.85
CA ASP A 71 -17.80 -19.62 -8.38
C ASP A 71 -17.56 -21.13 -8.45
N TYR A 72 -16.48 -21.57 -9.08
CA TYR A 72 -16.18 -22.98 -9.34
C TYR A 72 -14.93 -23.45 -8.58
N LYS A 73 -14.89 -24.76 -8.33
CA LYS A 73 -13.71 -25.47 -7.82
C LYS A 73 -13.31 -26.60 -8.77
N LEU A 74 -12.02 -26.77 -9.00
CA LEU A 74 -11.46 -27.90 -9.74
C LEU A 74 -11.59 -29.18 -8.89
N VAL A 75 -12.49 -30.10 -9.28
CA VAL A 75 -12.74 -31.34 -8.53
C VAL A 75 -11.97 -32.54 -9.07
N TYR A 76 -11.53 -32.50 -10.32
CA TYR A 76 -10.83 -33.62 -10.95
C TYR A 76 -9.91 -33.17 -12.09
N VAL A 77 -8.80 -33.90 -12.28
CA VAL A 77 -7.91 -33.78 -13.46
C VAL A 77 -7.59 -35.18 -13.94
N GLY A 78 -7.76 -35.44 -15.24
CA GLY A 78 -7.43 -36.71 -15.87
C GLY A 78 -6.68 -36.53 -17.19
N GLU A 79 -6.06 -37.60 -17.68
CA GLU A 79 -5.41 -37.61 -18.98
C GLU A 79 -6.43 -37.88 -20.10
N LEU A 80 -6.28 -37.17 -21.23
CA LEU A 80 -7.05 -37.42 -22.44
C LEU A 80 -6.41 -38.55 -23.23
N SER A 81 -7.07 -39.72 -23.28
CA SER A 81 -6.63 -40.85 -24.09
C SER A 81 -7.23 -40.79 -25.49
N GLY A 82 -6.41 -40.80 -26.54
CA GLY A 82 -6.88 -40.90 -27.92
C GLY A 82 -7.69 -39.68 -28.39
N ASN A 83 -8.89 -39.94 -28.92
CA ASN A 83 -9.83 -38.94 -29.47
C ASN A 83 -11.06 -38.74 -28.56
N MET A 84 -10.90 -38.91 -27.25
CA MET A 84 -11.96 -38.73 -26.26
C MET A 84 -12.66 -37.37 -26.42
N SER A 85 -13.98 -37.41 -26.59
CA SER A 85 -14.86 -36.26 -26.76
C SER A 85 -15.46 -35.79 -25.43
N LEU A 86 -16.13 -34.62 -25.43
CA LEU A 86 -16.87 -34.13 -24.27
C LEU A 86 -17.99 -35.11 -23.86
N ASP A 87 -18.66 -35.74 -24.83
CA ASP A 87 -19.65 -36.77 -24.59
C ASP A 87 -19.05 -38.01 -23.90
N ASP A 88 -17.86 -38.45 -24.32
CA ASP A 88 -17.17 -39.58 -23.69
C ASP A 88 -16.79 -39.28 -22.24
N ILE A 89 -16.37 -38.04 -21.95
CA ILE A 89 -16.09 -37.58 -20.59
C ILE A 89 -17.40 -37.55 -19.79
N PHE A 90 -18.47 -36.98 -20.35
CA PHE A 90 -19.77 -36.91 -19.70
C PHE A 90 -20.32 -38.30 -19.36
N GLU A 91 -20.25 -39.24 -20.29
CA GLU A 91 -20.66 -40.64 -20.10
C GLU A 91 -19.83 -41.30 -18.99
N LYS A 92 -18.50 -41.15 -19.04
CA LYS A 92 -17.58 -41.76 -18.06
C LYS A 92 -17.88 -41.34 -16.64
N PHE A 93 -18.11 -40.05 -16.35
CA PHE A 93 -18.34 -39.61 -14.96
C PHE A 93 -19.77 -39.84 -14.44
N ASN A 94 -20.69 -40.19 -15.35
CA ASN A 94 -22.08 -40.53 -15.02
C ASN A 94 -22.36 -42.03 -14.97
N ILE A 95 -21.65 -42.85 -15.75
CA ILE A 95 -21.85 -44.30 -15.83
C ILE A 95 -20.67 -45.06 -15.21
N ASP A 96 -19.45 -44.80 -15.70
CA ASP A 96 -18.22 -45.54 -15.34
C ASP A 96 -17.27 -44.69 -14.48
N ARG A 97 -17.81 -44.18 -13.36
CA ARG A 97 -17.14 -43.20 -12.50
C ARG A 97 -15.77 -43.69 -11.99
N PRO A 98 -14.69 -42.90 -12.15
CA PRO A 98 -13.38 -43.22 -11.58
C PRO A 98 -13.41 -43.35 -10.05
N GLU A 99 -12.65 -44.31 -9.49
CA GLU A 99 -12.62 -44.59 -8.05
C GLU A 99 -12.09 -43.41 -7.21
N ASP A 100 -11.26 -42.55 -7.80
CA ASP A 100 -10.64 -41.38 -7.19
C ASP A 100 -11.45 -40.09 -7.40
N PHE A 101 -12.54 -40.14 -8.18
CA PHE A 101 -13.43 -38.99 -8.35
C PHE A 101 -14.23 -38.72 -7.06
N ARG A 102 -14.23 -37.44 -6.63
CA ARG A 102 -14.89 -36.99 -5.39
C ARG A 102 -15.97 -35.92 -5.63
N GLY A 103 -16.20 -35.53 -6.89
CA GLY A 103 -17.30 -34.64 -7.28
C GLY A 103 -18.64 -35.37 -7.40
N HIS A 104 -19.70 -34.60 -7.69
CA HIS A 104 -21.00 -35.18 -8.07
C HIS A 104 -21.03 -35.60 -9.54
N SER A 105 -22.08 -36.30 -9.94
CA SER A 105 -22.37 -36.63 -11.34
C SER A 105 -22.32 -35.37 -12.21
N LEU A 106 -21.75 -35.46 -13.40
CA LEU A 106 -21.73 -34.33 -14.33
C LEU A 106 -23.17 -33.94 -14.69
N SER A 107 -23.51 -32.68 -14.45
CA SER A 107 -24.85 -32.13 -14.68
C SER A 107 -24.80 -30.76 -15.34
N VAL A 108 -25.98 -30.24 -15.72
CA VAL A 108 -26.13 -28.84 -16.14
C VAL A 108 -25.46 -27.94 -15.10
N SER A 109 -24.74 -26.93 -15.56
CA SER A 109 -23.89 -26.01 -14.77
C SER A 109 -22.51 -26.51 -14.37
N ASP A 110 -22.09 -27.72 -14.74
CA ASP A 110 -20.68 -28.12 -14.59
C ASP A 110 -19.84 -27.61 -15.76
N ILE A 111 -18.52 -27.52 -15.57
CA ILE A 111 -17.59 -27.08 -16.62
C ILE A 111 -16.51 -28.13 -16.84
N ILE A 112 -16.29 -28.49 -18.10
CA ILE A 112 -15.22 -29.36 -18.54
C ILE A 112 -14.16 -28.49 -19.22
N VAL A 113 -12.96 -28.46 -18.67
CA VAL A 113 -11.81 -27.79 -19.28
C VAL A 113 -10.97 -28.83 -20.01
N LEU A 114 -10.69 -28.60 -21.29
CA LEU A 114 -9.84 -29.44 -22.12
C LEU A 114 -8.52 -28.73 -22.39
N ASN A 115 -7.40 -29.43 -22.19
CA ASN A 115 -6.09 -29.04 -22.66
C ASN A 115 -5.58 -30.11 -23.64
N ASP A 116 -5.44 -29.75 -24.91
CA ASP A 116 -4.95 -30.66 -25.96
C ASP A 116 -3.42 -30.64 -26.15
N GLY A 117 -2.70 -29.92 -25.28
CA GLY A 117 -1.26 -29.72 -25.29
C GLY A 117 -0.83 -28.38 -25.91
N GLU A 118 -1.71 -27.74 -26.69
CA GLU A 118 -1.45 -26.44 -27.34
C GLU A 118 -2.52 -25.41 -26.97
N LYS A 119 -3.78 -25.85 -26.84
CA LYS A 119 -4.93 -25.00 -26.57
C LYS A 119 -5.72 -25.51 -25.37
N VAL A 120 -6.08 -24.55 -24.51
CA VAL A 120 -7.02 -24.77 -23.41
C VAL A 120 -8.38 -24.19 -23.78
N THR A 121 -9.44 -24.96 -23.56
CA THR A 121 -10.84 -24.53 -23.79
C THR A 121 -11.73 -24.95 -22.63
N ALA A 122 -12.66 -24.09 -22.24
CA ALA A 122 -13.65 -24.37 -21.21
C ALA A 122 -15.03 -24.59 -21.86
N HIS A 123 -15.72 -25.65 -21.43
CA HIS A 123 -17.02 -26.05 -21.98
C HIS A 123 -18.04 -26.22 -20.86
N PHE A 124 -19.08 -25.41 -20.89
CA PHE A 124 -20.23 -25.48 -20.01
C PHE A 124 -21.13 -26.64 -20.40
N VAL A 125 -21.50 -27.47 -19.42
CA VAL A 125 -22.50 -28.54 -19.62
C VAL A 125 -23.89 -27.89 -19.63
N ASP A 126 -24.51 -27.82 -20.81
CA ASP A 126 -25.89 -27.39 -20.96
C ASP A 126 -26.84 -28.61 -20.93
N SER A 127 -28.13 -28.35 -20.99
CA SER A 127 -29.24 -29.30 -21.02
C SER A 127 -29.14 -30.38 -22.10
N ILE A 128 -28.57 -30.08 -23.27
CA ILE A 128 -28.49 -31.02 -24.41
C ILE A 128 -27.17 -30.93 -25.21
N SER A 129 -26.25 -30.05 -24.81
CA SER A 129 -25.01 -29.74 -25.53
C SER A 129 -23.94 -29.24 -24.57
N PHE A 130 -22.76 -28.95 -25.13
CA PHE A 130 -21.69 -28.25 -24.44
C PHE A 130 -21.46 -26.90 -25.11
N GLU A 131 -21.48 -25.83 -24.33
CA GLU A 131 -21.27 -24.46 -24.82
C GLU A 131 -19.87 -23.99 -24.42
N GLN A 132 -19.07 -23.53 -25.39
CA GLN A 132 -17.72 -23.05 -25.10
C GLN A 132 -17.76 -21.68 -24.41
N LEU A 133 -16.99 -21.53 -23.34
CA LEU A 133 -16.84 -20.28 -22.60
C LEU A 133 -15.48 -19.62 -22.90
N ASP A 134 -15.48 -18.58 -23.74
CA ASP A 134 -14.25 -17.94 -24.20
C ASP A 134 -13.53 -17.13 -23.11
N SER A 135 -14.27 -16.61 -22.12
CA SER A 135 -13.73 -15.78 -21.03
C SER A 135 -13.79 -16.44 -19.65
N PHE A 136 -13.95 -17.77 -19.59
CA PHE A 136 -14.04 -18.46 -18.30
C PHE A 136 -12.69 -18.53 -17.58
N LEU A 137 -11.59 -18.73 -18.30
CA LEU A 137 -10.27 -18.91 -17.66
C LEU A 137 -9.53 -17.60 -17.41
N ASN A 138 -9.75 -16.57 -18.25
CA ASN A 138 -9.11 -15.23 -18.19
C ASN A 138 -7.71 -15.24 -17.57
N LEU A 139 -6.81 -16.02 -18.19
CA LEU A 139 -5.41 -16.10 -17.79
C LEU A 139 -4.68 -14.85 -18.31
N GLU A 140 -4.75 -13.77 -17.56
CA GLU A 140 -3.93 -12.58 -17.79
C GLU A 140 -2.58 -12.78 -17.10
N GLU A 141 -1.50 -12.83 -17.90
CA GLU A 141 -0.14 -12.92 -17.39
C GLU A 141 0.20 -11.62 -16.66
N GLN A 142 0.55 -11.73 -15.38
CA GLN A 142 0.98 -10.59 -14.59
C GLN A 142 2.43 -10.25 -14.98
N VAL A 143 2.65 -9.03 -15.47
CA VAL A 143 3.99 -8.53 -15.76
C VAL A 143 4.74 -8.44 -14.45
N LEU A 144 5.77 -9.26 -14.29
CA LEU A 144 6.60 -9.28 -13.10
C LEU A 144 7.43 -7.98 -13.06
N SER A 145 7.38 -7.27 -11.94
CA SER A 145 8.19 -6.08 -11.70
C SER A 145 9.55 -6.40 -11.09
N GLU A 146 9.74 -7.61 -10.55
CA GLU A 146 10.94 -8.01 -9.82
C GLU A 146 11.19 -9.52 -9.88
N LEU A 147 12.47 -9.91 -9.82
CA LEU A 147 12.94 -11.30 -9.80
C LEU A 147 14.10 -11.46 -8.82
N ALA A 148 14.20 -12.63 -8.19
CA ALA A 148 15.39 -13.06 -7.47
C ALA A 148 15.80 -14.47 -7.90
N TYR A 149 17.10 -14.74 -7.97
CA TYR A 149 17.67 -16.06 -8.29
C TYR A 149 18.76 -16.44 -7.29
N GLU A 150 18.76 -17.68 -6.85
CA GLU A 150 19.86 -18.36 -6.17
C GLU A 150 20.62 -19.18 -7.22
N VAL A 151 21.94 -18.98 -7.30
CA VAL A 151 22.83 -19.69 -8.22
C VAL A 151 23.99 -20.29 -7.44
N GLY A 152 23.88 -21.58 -7.12
CA GLY A 152 24.80 -22.23 -6.20
C GLY A 152 24.57 -21.73 -4.77
N GLU A 153 25.54 -21.04 -4.20
CA GLU A 153 25.46 -20.43 -2.85
C GLU A 153 25.39 -18.89 -2.94
N ARG A 154 24.98 -18.33 -4.07
CA ARG A 154 24.98 -16.88 -4.31
C ARG A 154 23.63 -16.41 -4.80
N TYR A 155 23.35 -15.12 -4.68
CA TYR A 155 22.03 -14.57 -4.99
C TYR A 155 22.11 -13.45 -6.03
N PHE A 156 21.06 -13.30 -6.81
CA PHE A 156 20.87 -12.25 -7.79
C PHE A 156 19.47 -11.69 -7.63
N ALA A 157 19.32 -10.38 -7.74
CA ALA A 157 18.05 -9.68 -7.66
C ALA A 157 17.96 -8.69 -8.82
N ILE A 158 16.76 -8.48 -9.36
CA ILE A 158 16.50 -7.49 -10.42
C ILE A 158 15.09 -6.94 -10.25
N GLN A 159 14.92 -5.64 -10.43
CA GLN A 159 13.65 -4.93 -10.33
C GLN A 159 13.51 -3.91 -11.46
N ARG A 160 12.27 -3.67 -11.87
CA ARG A 160 11.93 -2.70 -12.92
C ARG A 160 11.94 -1.27 -12.37
N THR A 161 12.51 -0.36 -13.13
CA THR A 161 12.58 1.08 -12.83
C THR A 161 12.04 1.90 -13.99
N GLU A 162 12.03 3.24 -13.87
CA GLU A 162 11.60 4.15 -14.96
C GLU A 162 12.57 4.15 -16.15
N GLU A 163 13.83 3.76 -15.95
CA GLU A 163 14.91 3.82 -16.94
C GLU A 163 15.47 2.43 -17.32
N GLY A 164 14.76 1.34 -17.01
CA GLY A 164 15.20 -0.03 -17.30
C GLY A 164 15.07 -0.96 -16.11
N TYR A 165 16.10 -1.73 -15.80
CA TYR A 165 16.11 -2.69 -14.69
C TYR A 165 17.30 -2.47 -13.76
N ASP A 166 17.04 -2.29 -12.48
CA ASP A 166 18.07 -2.23 -11.44
C ASP A 166 18.37 -3.66 -10.98
N TYR A 167 19.64 -4.08 -11.00
CA TYR A 167 20.06 -5.44 -10.66
C TYR A 167 21.16 -5.44 -9.61
N SER A 168 21.24 -6.52 -8.83
CA SER A 168 22.23 -6.72 -7.79
C SER A 168 22.65 -8.18 -7.69
N PHE A 169 23.95 -8.41 -7.52
CA PHE A 169 24.57 -9.70 -7.26
C PHE A 169 25.07 -9.75 -5.82
N TYR A 170 24.74 -10.81 -5.08
CA TYR A 170 25.12 -11.02 -3.69
C TYR A 170 25.90 -12.31 -3.50
N ASP A 171 26.83 -12.32 -2.54
CA ASP A 171 27.57 -13.51 -2.13
C ASP A 171 26.75 -14.45 -1.22
N GLU A 172 27.40 -15.50 -0.69
CA GLU A 172 26.79 -16.48 0.23
C GLU A 172 26.33 -15.91 1.57
N ASP A 173 26.89 -14.75 1.93
CA ASP A 173 26.56 -14.01 3.14
C ASP A 173 25.58 -12.86 2.83
N PHE A 174 24.95 -12.80 1.66
CA PHE A 174 24.06 -11.70 1.24
C PHE A 174 24.75 -10.33 1.08
N ARG A 175 26.08 -10.29 0.95
CA ARG A 175 26.80 -9.02 0.71
C ARG A 175 26.79 -8.67 -0.76
N LEU A 176 26.53 -7.40 -1.06
CA LEU A 176 26.56 -6.88 -2.42
C LEU A 176 27.96 -7.06 -3.03
N MET A 177 28.04 -7.82 -4.11
CA MET A 177 29.24 -8.01 -4.91
C MET A 177 29.31 -7.02 -6.08
N ASP A 178 28.18 -6.82 -6.74
CA ASP A 178 28.05 -5.97 -7.92
C ASP A 178 26.58 -5.56 -8.10
N GLY A 179 26.33 -4.41 -8.71
CA GLY A 179 24.97 -3.93 -8.95
C GLY A 179 24.97 -2.70 -9.86
N GLY A 180 23.85 -2.47 -10.54
CA GLY A 180 23.73 -1.36 -11.48
C GLY A 180 22.43 -1.38 -12.25
N VAL A 181 22.33 -0.47 -13.22
CA VAL A 181 21.13 -0.31 -14.05
C VAL A 181 21.38 -0.90 -15.44
N TYR A 182 20.46 -1.75 -15.87
CA TYR A 182 20.37 -2.29 -17.23
C TYR A 182 19.32 -1.47 -17.99
N GLU A 183 19.79 -0.57 -18.87
CA GLU A 183 18.98 0.50 -19.48
C GLU A 183 17.99 0.03 -20.57
N ASN A 184 18.08 -1.21 -21.04
CA ASN A 184 17.23 -1.71 -22.12
C ASN A 184 15.91 -2.27 -21.58
N ASP A 185 14.87 -1.44 -21.64
CA ASP A 185 13.50 -1.75 -21.22
C ASP A 185 12.62 -2.39 -22.32
N GLU A 186 13.18 -2.58 -23.53
CA GLU A 186 12.46 -3.21 -24.65
C GLU A 186 12.34 -4.74 -24.50
N ILE A 187 13.19 -5.34 -23.66
CA ILE A 187 13.18 -6.77 -23.34
C ILE A 187 12.48 -7.03 -22.01
N SER A 188 11.96 -8.24 -21.81
CA SER A 188 11.35 -8.62 -20.54
C SER A 188 12.38 -8.66 -19.40
N ILE A 189 11.91 -8.51 -18.16
CA ILE A 189 12.78 -8.59 -16.97
C ILE A 189 13.47 -9.96 -16.87
N GLU A 190 12.84 -11.02 -17.38
CA GLU A 190 13.44 -12.35 -17.48
C GLU A 190 14.58 -12.42 -18.49
N GLU A 191 14.40 -11.82 -19.67
CA GLU A 191 15.45 -11.74 -20.70
C GLU A 191 16.62 -10.89 -20.20
N ALA A 192 16.34 -9.76 -19.54
CA ALA A 192 17.37 -8.93 -18.91
C ALA A 192 18.14 -9.70 -17.83
N ALA A 193 17.44 -10.45 -16.98
CA ALA A 193 18.08 -11.30 -15.97
C ALA A 193 18.95 -12.40 -16.59
N GLU A 194 18.50 -13.00 -17.69
CA GLU A 194 19.25 -14.04 -18.39
C GLU A 194 20.55 -13.49 -18.96
N GLU A 195 20.50 -12.34 -19.65
CA GLU A 195 21.68 -11.65 -20.18
C GLU A 195 22.66 -11.28 -19.05
N LEU A 196 22.16 -10.67 -17.97
CA LEU A 196 22.99 -10.25 -16.83
C LEU A 196 23.67 -11.45 -16.14
N LEU A 197 22.96 -12.55 -15.96
CA LEU A 197 23.52 -13.77 -15.35
C LEU A 197 24.55 -14.44 -16.28
N GLU A 198 24.36 -14.39 -17.60
CA GLU A 198 25.34 -14.89 -18.57
C GLU A 198 26.61 -14.03 -18.61
N ASP A 199 26.46 -12.70 -18.69
CA ASP A 199 27.57 -11.74 -18.69
C ASP A 199 28.36 -11.77 -17.37
N GLY A 200 27.66 -11.93 -16.24
CA GLY A 200 28.27 -12.13 -14.93
C GLY A 200 29.03 -13.47 -14.78
N GLY A 201 28.87 -14.40 -15.74
CA GLY A 201 29.50 -15.71 -15.74
C GLY A 201 28.83 -16.75 -14.83
N TRP A 202 27.57 -16.54 -14.45
CA TRP A 202 26.80 -17.37 -13.52
C TRP A 202 26.02 -18.45 -14.30
N THR A 203 26.76 -19.49 -14.68
CA THR A 203 26.29 -20.60 -15.54
C THR A 203 25.80 -21.84 -14.76
N GLY A 204 25.49 -21.70 -13.47
CA GLY A 204 25.00 -22.77 -12.59
C GLY A 204 23.49 -23.05 -12.69
N GLU A 205 22.99 -24.04 -11.93
CA GLU A 205 21.55 -24.24 -11.73
C GLU A 205 20.98 -23.00 -11.03
N ARG A 206 20.01 -22.34 -11.69
CA ARG A 206 19.36 -21.12 -11.22
C ARG A 206 18.04 -21.51 -10.54
N ILE A 207 17.94 -21.28 -9.25
CA ILE A 207 16.73 -21.50 -8.46
C ILE A 207 16.10 -20.14 -8.24
N ARG A 208 14.90 -19.88 -8.77
CA ARG A 208 14.24 -18.60 -8.52
C ARG A 208 13.88 -18.50 -7.03
N GLY A 209 14.32 -17.41 -6.39
CA GLY A 209 14.04 -17.07 -5.01
C GLY A 209 12.83 -16.13 -4.90
N ASP A 210 12.38 -15.93 -3.67
CA ASP A 210 11.43 -14.89 -3.31
C ASP A 210 12.20 -13.57 -3.13
N TYR A 211 11.81 -12.53 -3.87
CA TYR A 211 12.52 -11.25 -3.89
C TYR A 211 12.45 -10.57 -2.52
N ASP A 212 11.26 -10.45 -1.94
CA ASP A 212 11.07 -9.85 -0.62
C ASP A 212 11.87 -10.58 0.46
N GLN A 213 11.86 -11.92 0.45
CA GLN A 213 12.64 -12.71 1.42
C GLN A 213 14.16 -12.58 1.22
N LEU A 214 14.62 -12.39 -0.02
CA LEU A 214 16.03 -12.12 -0.29
C LEU A 214 16.40 -10.73 0.22
N MET A 215 15.58 -9.72 -0.05
CA MET A 215 15.80 -8.34 0.39
C MET A 215 15.78 -8.22 1.91
N GLU A 216 14.89 -8.92 2.61
CA GLU A 216 14.87 -8.98 4.08
C GLU A 216 16.22 -9.49 4.64
N LYS A 217 16.79 -10.54 4.05
CA LYS A 217 18.10 -11.06 4.47
C LYS A 217 19.26 -10.13 4.15
N VAL A 218 19.18 -9.41 3.04
CA VAL A 218 20.17 -8.38 2.66
C VAL A 218 20.13 -7.23 3.68
N GLU A 219 18.95 -6.74 4.05
CA GLU A 219 18.79 -5.72 5.09
C GLU A 219 19.35 -6.18 6.45
N GLU A 220 19.03 -7.40 6.89
CA GLU A 220 19.58 -7.98 8.13
C GLU A 220 21.12 -8.04 8.09
N MET A 221 21.71 -8.47 6.97
CA MET A 221 23.15 -8.53 6.83
C MET A 221 23.78 -7.13 6.81
N ASP A 222 23.18 -6.17 6.11
CA ASP A 222 23.66 -4.79 6.07
C ASP A 222 23.65 -4.17 7.48
N GLU A 223 22.64 -4.43 8.30
CA GLU A 223 22.63 -4.03 9.72
C GLU A 223 23.79 -4.66 10.51
N ILE A 224 24.06 -5.94 10.30
CA ILE A 224 25.18 -6.66 10.94
C ILE A 224 26.52 -6.06 10.49
N VAL A 225 26.72 -5.84 9.19
CA VAL A 225 27.94 -5.24 8.65
C VAL A 225 28.11 -3.81 9.17
N MET A 226 27.04 -3.02 9.26
CA MET A 226 27.07 -1.68 9.81
C MET A 226 27.38 -1.66 11.31
N ALA A 227 26.88 -2.62 12.08
CA ALA A 227 27.23 -2.81 13.49
C ALA A 227 28.69 -3.25 13.66
N GLU A 228 29.21 -4.12 12.78
CA GLU A 228 30.61 -4.56 12.75
C GLU A 228 31.55 -3.38 12.36
N ILE A 229 31.14 -2.54 11.41
CA ILE A 229 31.84 -1.30 11.03
C ILE A 229 31.86 -0.31 12.20
N GLN A 230 30.72 -0.07 12.87
CA GLN A 230 30.67 0.78 14.06
C GLN A 230 31.56 0.26 15.21
N LYS A 231 31.60 -1.07 15.38
CA LYS A 231 32.42 -1.72 16.41
C LYS A 231 33.91 -1.71 16.08
N SER A 232 34.27 -1.86 14.81
CA SER A 232 35.65 -1.79 14.31
C SER A 232 36.20 -0.35 14.24
N GLN A 233 35.34 0.66 14.05
CA GLN A 233 35.70 2.07 14.21
C GLN A 233 36.05 2.45 15.65
N GLY A 234 35.73 1.61 16.64
CA GLY A 234 36.18 1.72 18.03
C GLY A 234 37.58 1.14 18.31
N GLU A 235 38.12 0.27 17.45
CA GLU A 235 39.37 -0.47 17.71
C GLU A 235 40.40 -0.47 16.57
N TYR A 236 40.23 0.32 15.50
CA TYR A 236 41.28 0.48 14.50
C TYR A 236 42.25 1.63 14.84
N LYS A 237 43.42 1.30 15.40
CA LYS A 237 44.58 2.20 15.43
C LYS A 237 45.43 1.94 14.18
N PRO A 238 45.45 2.84 13.18
CA PRO A 238 46.31 2.65 12.01
C PRO A 238 47.78 2.65 12.43
N LEU A 239 48.63 1.82 11.80
CA LEU A 239 50.07 1.73 12.11
C LEU A 239 50.78 3.09 12.07
N ALA A 240 50.30 4.03 11.24
CA ALA A 240 50.78 5.40 11.18
C ALA A 240 50.66 6.15 12.53
N LYS A 241 49.65 5.82 13.34
CA LYS A 241 49.40 6.46 14.65
C LYS A 241 50.34 5.94 15.74
N VAL A 242 50.97 4.78 15.55
CA VAL A 242 51.99 4.25 16.47
C VAL A 242 53.35 4.90 16.19
N GLU A 243 53.70 5.10 14.91
CA GLU A 243 54.89 5.88 14.53
C GLU A 243 54.72 7.38 14.88
N GLU A 244 53.54 7.97 14.68
CA GLU A 244 53.24 9.35 15.11
C GLU A 244 53.31 9.53 16.63
N LEU A 245 52.93 8.52 17.43
CA LEU A 245 53.04 8.58 18.89
C LEU A 245 54.51 8.46 19.36
N GLU A 246 55.36 7.78 18.61
CA GLU A 246 56.81 7.74 18.86
C GLU A 246 57.51 9.02 18.36
N GLU A 247 57.06 9.63 17.26
CA GLU A 247 57.56 10.93 16.77
C GLU A 247 57.04 12.14 17.56
N ALA A 248 55.84 12.07 18.13
CA ALA A 248 55.28 13.12 18.99
C ALA A 248 56.06 13.30 20.30
N ASN A 249 56.87 12.32 20.69
CA ASN A 249 57.71 12.39 21.89
C ASN A 249 58.98 13.24 21.69
N TYR A 250 59.26 13.73 20.48
CA TYR A 250 60.43 14.57 20.18
C TYR A 250 60.15 16.08 20.07
N ASN A 251 58.88 16.52 20.19
CA ASN A 251 58.50 17.93 19.99
C ASN A 251 58.00 18.65 21.25
N MET A 252 58.48 18.26 22.44
CA MET A 252 58.24 19.00 23.69
C MET A 252 59.47 19.82 24.09
N ILE A 253 59.41 21.15 23.90
CA ILE A 253 60.15 22.11 24.71
C ILE A 253 59.15 23.12 25.26
N ASP A 254 59.14 23.31 26.58
CA ASP A 254 58.33 24.28 27.32
C ASP A 254 56.79 24.15 27.24
N ASN A 255 56.26 22.93 27.08
CA ASN A 255 54.83 22.62 27.30
C ASN A 255 53.83 23.41 26.42
N VAL A 256 54.24 23.94 25.27
CA VAL A 256 53.35 24.62 24.30
C VAL A 256 53.42 23.89 22.96
N LEU A 257 52.27 23.38 22.50
CA LEU A 257 52.09 22.81 21.17
C LEU A 257 52.11 23.95 20.15
N ASN A 258 53.12 24.04 19.28
CA ASN A 258 53.18 25.08 18.25
C ASN A 258 53.54 24.46 16.91
N ASN A 259 52.59 24.51 15.96
CA ASN A 259 52.69 24.20 14.51
C ASN A 259 52.10 22.87 14.00
N MET A 260 50.78 22.65 14.15
CA MET A 260 50.02 22.10 13.01
C MET A 260 49.34 23.27 12.30
N PRO A 261 49.32 23.34 10.95
CA PRO A 261 48.42 24.26 10.26
C PRO A 261 46.98 23.93 10.70
N PRO A 262 46.12 24.93 11.00
CA PRO A 262 44.76 24.66 11.41
C PRO A 262 44.05 23.83 10.33
N LYS A 263 43.40 22.73 10.72
CA LYS A 263 42.45 22.04 9.84
C LYS A 263 41.44 23.08 9.35
N LYS A 264 41.26 23.17 8.04
CA LYS A 264 40.19 24.01 7.49
C LYS A 264 38.88 23.25 7.68
N GLU A 265 37.99 23.80 8.48
CA GLU A 265 36.67 23.21 8.71
C GLU A 265 35.79 23.36 7.45
N ALA A 266 34.89 22.39 7.23
CA ALA A 266 33.91 22.46 6.16
C ALA A 266 33.01 23.70 6.30
N TYR A 267 32.65 24.32 5.19
CA TYR A 267 31.80 25.51 5.14
C TYR A 267 30.86 25.46 3.92
N LEU A 268 29.90 26.39 3.86
CA LEU A 268 29.01 26.53 2.71
C LEU A 268 29.26 27.84 1.97
N GLU A 269 29.22 27.76 0.65
CA GLU A 269 28.83 28.88 -0.21
C GLU A 269 27.35 28.72 -0.57
N TYR A 270 26.68 29.82 -0.86
CA TYR A 270 25.32 29.85 -1.37
C TYR A 270 25.36 30.40 -2.78
N TYR A 271 24.45 29.96 -3.64
CA TYR A 271 24.34 30.47 -5.00
C TYR A 271 22.92 30.86 -5.37
N ALA A 272 22.79 31.81 -6.29
CA ALA A 272 21.55 32.13 -6.99
C ALA A 272 21.82 32.11 -8.49
N ALA A 273 20.98 31.40 -9.23
CA ALA A 273 21.06 31.25 -10.67
C ALA A 273 19.77 31.76 -11.33
N GLU A 274 19.91 32.54 -12.40
CA GLU A 274 18.82 32.97 -13.27
C GLU A 274 18.20 31.80 -14.04
N CYS A 275 19.03 30.79 -14.34
CA CYS A 275 18.67 29.50 -14.94
C CYS A 275 19.48 28.41 -14.23
N ASP A 276 18.85 27.64 -13.34
CA ASP A 276 19.53 26.60 -12.57
C ASP A 276 19.87 25.36 -13.40
N GLU A 277 19.09 25.07 -14.45
CA GLU A 277 19.30 23.93 -15.35
C GLU A 277 20.60 24.06 -16.15
N ILE A 278 20.95 25.28 -16.58
CA ILE A 278 22.17 25.57 -17.34
C ILE A 278 22.73 26.90 -16.87
N HIS A 279 23.65 26.87 -15.91
CA HIS A 279 24.22 28.08 -15.29
C HIS A 279 24.86 29.04 -16.31
N ASP A 280 25.37 28.52 -17.44
CA ASP A 280 25.94 29.33 -18.54
C ASP A 280 24.89 30.14 -19.34
N MET A 281 23.60 29.85 -19.19
CA MET A 281 22.51 30.52 -19.92
C MET A 281 21.92 31.74 -19.17
N GLY A 282 22.47 32.13 -18.03
CA GLY A 282 21.98 33.27 -17.25
C GLY A 282 23.01 33.83 -16.26
N ALA A 283 22.58 34.78 -15.43
CA ALA A 283 23.40 35.25 -14.32
C ALA A 283 23.52 34.17 -13.24
N TYR A 284 24.73 34.01 -12.70
CA TYR A 284 25.04 33.08 -11.62
C TYR A 284 25.93 33.80 -10.61
N GLU A 285 25.45 33.90 -9.37
CA GLU A 285 26.13 34.60 -8.29
C GLU A 285 26.32 33.67 -7.10
N LYS A 286 27.48 33.75 -6.43
CA LYS A 286 27.77 32.96 -5.24
C LYS A 286 28.46 33.76 -4.14
N SER A 287 28.11 33.47 -2.89
CA SER A 287 28.62 34.16 -1.70
C SER A 287 28.49 33.26 -0.48
N THR A 288 29.33 33.48 0.54
CA THR A 288 29.16 32.82 1.85
C THR A 288 28.08 33.48 2.71
N ASP A 289 27.52 34.62 2.27
CA ASP A 289 26.41 35.30 2.94
C ASP A 289 25.06 34.93 2.30
N VAL A 290 24.28 34.10 2.99
CA VAL A 290 22.95 33.66 2.56
C VAL A 290 21.98 34.82 2.28
N LYS A 291 22.11 35.96 2.99
CA LYS A 291 21.18 37.09 2.84
C LYS A 291 21.42 37.85 1.55
N GLU A 292 22.69 37.94 1.15
CA GLU A 292 23.07 38.53 -0.13
C GLU A 292 22.49 37.71 -1.28
N ILE A 293 22.66 36.38 -1.22
CA ILE A 293 22.14 35.45 -2.23
C ILE A 293 20.62 35.42 -2.26
N ALA A 294 19.95 35.41 -1.10
CA ALA A 294 18.48 35.47 -1.04
C ALA A 294 17.93 36.74 -1.73
N ALA A 295 18.54 37.91 -1.49
CA ALA A 295 18.12 39.15 -2.14
C ALA A 295 18.36 39.15 -3.66
N ILE A 296 19.42 38.48 -4.12
CA ILE A 296 19.69 38.29 -5.56
C ILE A 296 18.65 37.35 -6.18
N TYR A 297 18.32 36.25 -5.49
CA TYR A 297 17.31 35.30 -5.93
C TYR A 297 15.93 35.95 -6.08
N GLU A 298 15.48 36.72 -5.08
CA GLU A 298 14.23 37.47 -5.14
C GLU A 298 14.19 38.43 -6.34
N LYS A 299 15.32 39.08 -6.64
CA LYS A 299 15.44 39.95 -7.81
C LYS A 299 15.34 39.18 -9.13
N TYR A 300 15.91 37.97 -9.22
CA TYR A 300 15.73 37.13 -10.41
C TYR A 300 14.27 36.73 -10.60
N ARG A 301 13.53 36.50 -9.51
CA ARG A 301 12.09 36.17 -9.50
C ARG A 301 11.20 37.34 -9.94
N GLU A 302 11.62 38.59 -9.76
CA GLU A 302 10.87 39.77 -10.21
C GLU A 302 10.77 39.86 -11.76
N ASP A 303 11.72 39.27 -12.49
CA ASP A 303 11.70 39.27 -13.95
C ASP A 303 10.81 38.13 -14.50
N PRO A 304 9.70 38.44 -15.18
CA PRO A 304 8.80 37.43 -15.73
C PRO A 304 9.46 36.52 -16.78
N GLU A 305 10.55 36.94 -17.44
CA GLU A 305 11.29 36.09 -18.38
C GLU A 305 12.02 34.94 -17.68
N ASN A 306 12.40 35.13 -16.40
CA ASN A 306 13.14 34.13 -15.62
C ASN A 306 12.22 33.07 -14.98
N ALA A 307 10.91 33.33 -14.93
CA ALA A 307 9.94 32.30 -14.56
C ALA A 307 9.96 31.10 -15.54
N TYR A 308 10.31 31.34 -16.81
CA TYR A 308 10.44 30.29 -17.83
C TYR A 308 11.82 29.62 -17.84
N LYS A 309 12.84 30.24 -17.25
CA LYS A 309 14.23 29.72 -17.24
C LYS A 309 14.54 28.82 -16.05
N GLY A 310 13.64 28.73 -15.06
CA GLY A 310 13.86 27.94 -13.85
C GLY A 310 14.96 28.56 -12.96
N SER A 311 14.72 29.76 -12.43
CA SER A 311 15.63 30.36 -11.44
C SER A 311 15.68 29.54 -10.15
N GLY A 312 16.89 29.32 -9.64
CA GLY A 312 17.16 28.50 -8.47
C GLY A 312 18.10 29.18 -7.48
N MET A 313 18.00 28.81 -6.21
CA MET A 313 18.98 29.16 -5.18
C MET A 313 19.33 27.92 -4.39
N GLY A 314 20.60 27.77 -4.03
CA GLY A 314 21.09 26.54 -3.41
C GLY A 314 22.32 26.73 -2.55
N ILE A 315 22.91 25.60 -2.16
CA ILE A 315 24.14 25.52 -1.38
C ILE A 315 25.24 24.86 -2.21
N ILE A 316 26.47 25.25 -1.94
CA ILE A 316 27.69 24.62 -2.43
C ILE A 316 28.46 24.14 -1.21
N TYR A 317 28.63 22.82 -1.09
CA TYR A 317 29.40 22.24 -0.01
C TYR A 317 30.90 22.41 -0.28
N ARG A 318 31.64 22.92 0.72
CA ARG A 318 33.08 23.16 0.63
C ARG A 318 33.81 22.46 1.77
N ASP A 319 34.65 21.48 1.45
CA ASP A 319 35.53 20.82 2.41
C ASP A 319 36.89 20.52 1.79
N PRO A 320 37.95 21.27 2.16
CA PRO A 320 39.30 21.07 1.63
C PRO A 320 39.95 19.70 1.95
N GLU A 321 39.40 18.94 2.90
CA GLU A 321 39.85 17.58 3.23
C GLU A 321 38.98 16.49 2.57
N ASP A 322 37.83 16.84 1.97
CA ASP A 322 36.91 15.93 1.29
C ASP A 322 37.10 15.99 -0.23
N SER A 323 37.71 14.96 -0.82
CA SER A 323 37.90 14.92 -2.27
C SER A 323 36.67 14.45 -3.05
N LEU A 324 35.63 13.95 -2.37
CA LEU A 324 34.48 13.30 -3.00
C LEU A 324 33.28 14.24 -3.10
N PHE A 325 33.01 15.02 -2.06
CA PHE A 325 31.83 15.91 -2.01
C PHE A 325 32.17 17.40 -2.08
N ASP A 326 33.43 17.82 -2.02
CA ASP A 326 33.80 19.22 -2.24
C ASP A 326 33.29 19.74 -3.59
N GLU A 327 32.81 20.99 -3.58
CA GLU A 327 32.17 21.65 -4.73
C GLU A 327 30.81 21.09 -5.14
N THR A 328 30.19 20.20 -4.34
CA THR A 328 28.82 19.71 -4.64
C THR A 328 27.82 20.85 -4.51
N GLU A 329 27.13 21.16 -5.61
CA GLU A 329 26.03 22.12 -5.66
C GLU A 329 24.68 21.40 -5.48
N LEU A 330 23.83 21.94 -4.62
CA LEU A 330 22.48 21.44 -4.39
C LEU A 330 21.50 22.59 -4.46
N LEU A 331 20.51 22.45 -5.35
CA LEU A 331 19.34 23.32 -5.37
C LEU A 331 18.56 23.13 -4.07
N ILE A 332 18.17 24.23 -3.42
CA ILE A 332 17.38 24.21 -2.17
C ILE A 332 16.11 25.05 -2.30
N VAL A 333 16.09 26.07 -3.15
CA VAL A 333 14.97 27.00 -3.29
C VAL A 333 14.54 27.06 -4.75
N MET A 334 13.28 26.71 -4.99
CA MET A 334 12.65 26.75 -6.31
C MET A 334 11.32 27.50 -6.20
N GLY A 335 11.15 28.54 -7.01
CA GLY A 335 9.96 29.41 -6.95
C GLY A 335 9.82 30.12 -5.60
N THR A 336 8.76 29.81 -4.85
CA THR A 336 8.52 30.29 -3.48
C THR A 336 8.58 29.17 -2.46
N THR A 337 9.25 28.06 -2.80
CA THR A 337 9.37 26.87 -1.96
C THR A 337 10.83 26.57 -1.64
N ILE A 338 11.10 26.29 -0.38
CA ILE A 338 12.37 25.80 0.15
C ILE A 338 12.24 24.28 0.29
N HIS A 339 12.97 23.55 -0.53
CA HIS A 339 13.02 22.10 -0.64
C HIS A 339 14.14 21.52 0.22
N GLY A 340 13.91 21.42 1.53
CA GLY A 340 14.79 20.67 2.42
C GLY A 340 14.80 19.18 2.07
N ASP A 341 13.69 18.65 1.55
CA ASP A 341 13.53 17.27 1.09
C ASP A 341 14.52 16.86 -0.01
N PHE A 342 15.05 17.81 -0.80
CA PHE A 342 16.08 17.49 -1.81
C PHE A 342 17.38 16.95 -1.19
N LEU A 343 17.67 17.28 0.08
CA LEU A 343 18.79 16.71 0.81
C LEU A 343 18.57 15.23 1.17
N ASP A 344 17.34 14.73 1.14
CA ASP A 344 17.07 13.31 1.43
C ASP A 344 17.71 12.37 0.41
N ASN A 345 17.95 12.87 -0.82
CA ASN A 345 18.62 12.14 -1.89
C ASN A 345 20.16 12.05 -1.71
N VAL A 346 20.74 12.84 -0.81
CA VAL A 346 22.20 12.88 -0.58
C VAL A 346 22.51 12.71 0.91
N ARG A 347 22.41 11.47 1.38
CA ARG A 347 22.52 11.08 2.81
C ARG A 347 23.74 11.68 3.50
N PHE A 348 24.90 11.66 2.83
CA PHE A 348 26.14 12.24 3.38
C PHE A 348 25.96 13.72 3.72
N LEU A 349 25.49 14.54 2.77
CA LEU A 349 25.33 15.98 2.97
C LEU A 349 24.21 16.29 3.95
N LYS A 350 23.11 15.53 3.94
CA LYS A 350 22.01 15.68 4.92
C LYS A 350 22.49 15.58 6.36
N ASP A 351 23.44 14.69 6.64
CA ASP A 351 23.93 14.44 7.99
C ASP A 351 25.07 15.39 8.41
N GLN A 352 25.54 16.25 7.51
CA GLN A 352 26.55 17.27 7.85
C GLN A 352 25.94 18.41 8.69
N PRO A 353 26.50 18.72 9.88
CA PRO A 353 25.99 19.81 10.72
C PRO A 353 25.97 21.16 10.01
N VAL A 354 26.99 21.43 9.17
CA VAL A 354 27.12 22.69 8.43
C VAL A 354 26.03 22.85 7.36
N VAL A 355 25.59 21.74 6.75
CA VAL A 355 24.50 21.71 5.76
C VAL A 355 23.16 21.97 6.43
N ARG A 356 22.89 21.34 7.58
CA ARG A 356 21.67 21.58 8.38
C ARG A 356 21.58 23.02 8.88
N GLU A 357 22.67 23.56 9.42
CA GLU A 357 22.74 24.98 9.80
C GLU A 357 22.53 25.90 8.58
N GLY A 358 23.04 25.49 7.42
CA GLY A 358 22.84 26.18 6.15
C GLY A 358 21.38 26.24 5.72
N LEU A 359 20.65 25.13 5.82
CA LEU A 359 19.23 25.06 5.51
C LEU A 359 18.41 25.95 6.47
N GLU A 360 18.70 25.92 7.77
CA GLU A 360 18.06 26.81 8.75
C GLU A 360 18.31 28.29 8.43
N LYS A 361 19.53 28.63 8.01
CA LYS A 361 19.89 29.99 7.57
C LYS A 361 19.09 30.43 6.34
N ILE A 362 18.89 29.54 5.36
CA ILE A 362 18.05 29.80 4.18
C ILE A 362 16.60 30.03 4.60
N HIS A 363 16.04 29.14 5.41
CA HIS A 363 14.66 29.26 5.91
C HIS A 363 14.43 30.58 6.67
N LYS A 364 15.41 31.00 7.48
CA LYS A 364 15.36 32.29 8.18
C LYS A 364 15.52 33.50 7.27
N ALA A 365 16.22 33.36 6.14
CA ALA A 365 16.41 34.44 5.17
C ALA A 365 15.17 34.65 4.29
N LEU A 366 14.37 33.60 4.09
CA LEU A 366 13.16 33.58 3.27
C LEU A 366 11.95 33.11 4.10
N PRO A 367 11.50 33.90 5.09
CA PRO A 367 10.46 33.48 6.04
C PRO A 367 9.06 33.33 5.41
N ASP A 368 8.80 34.03 4.32
CA ASP A 368 7.50 34.01 3.61
C ASP A 368 7.43 32.88 2.56
N TYR A 369 8.45 32.01 2.50
CA TYR A 369 8.51 30.91 1.54
C TYR A 369 8.03 29.62 2.19
N LYS A 370 7.28 28.82 1.43
CA LYS A 370 6.83 27.50 1.85
C LYS A 370 8.04 26.61 2.14
N TYR A 371 8.10 25.99 3.31
CA TYR A 371 9.22 25.13 3.69
C TYR A 371 8.80 23.66 3.72
N ILE A 372 9.52 22.82 2.98
CA ILE A 372 9.40 21.37 3.01
C ILE A 372 10.62 20.82 3.77
N PRO A 373 10.45 20.28 5.00
CA PRO A 373 11.59 19.84 5.80
C PRO A 373 12.25 18.55 5.29
N ILE A 374 13.49 18.33 5.73
CA ILE A 374 14.20 17.04 5.61
C ILE A 374 13.45 15.89 6.28
N GLN A 375 13.66 14.66 5.80
CA GLN A 375 12.90 13.47 6.21
C GLN A 375 12.85 13.25 7.73
N ASP A 376 13.96 13.37 8.45
CA ASP A 376 13.99 13.13 9.89
C ASP A 376 13.19 14.17 10.69
N VAL A 377 13.13 15.41 10.20
CA VAL A 377 12.24 16.45 10.75
C VAL A 377 10.77 16.13 10.45
N ARG A 378 10.45 15.66 9.23
CA ARG A 378 9.09 15.21 8.88
C ARG A 378 8.65 14.00 9.72
N GLU A 379 9.54 13.04 9.95
CA GLU A 379 9.28 11.85 10.76
C GLU A 379 9.16 12.17 12.26
N ALA A 380 9.85 13.22 12.74
CA ALA A 380 9.67 13.74 14.09
C ALA A 380 8.32 14.46 14.29
N MET A 381 7.74 15.03 13.23
CA MET A 381 6.38 15.60 13.24
C MET A 381 5.34 14.48 13.26
N TYR A 382 5.34 13.64 12.22
CA TYR A 382 4.45 12.50 12.08
C TYR A 382 5.24 11.26 11.61
N PRO A 383 5.28 10.18 12.41
CA PRO A 383 5.99 8.94 12.06
C PRO A 383 5.54 8.38 10.70
N LYS A 384 6.43 7.66 10.01
CA LYS A 384 6.11 7.08 8.69
C LYS A 384 4.96 6.07 8.76
N LYS A 385 4.88 5.29 9.84
CA LYS A 385 3.76 4.39 10.14
C LYS A 385 3.00 4.97 11.33
N MET A 386 1.75 5.36 11.10
CA MET A 386 0.82 5.82 12.13
C MET A 386 -0.34 4.83 12.23
N THR A 387 -0.82 4.62 13.45
CA THR A 387 -2.07 3.92 13.72
C THR A 387 -3.27 4.76 13.25
N THR A 388 -4.44 4.13 13.07
CA THR A 388 -5.67 4.86 12.72
C THR A 388 -5.99 5.92 13.78
N GLU A 389 -5.79 5.59 15.06
CA GLU A 389 -5.99 6.49 16.19
C GLU A 389 -5.08 7.73 16.12
N GLU A 390 -3.79 7.53 15.82
CA GLU A 390 -2.82 8.63 15.68
C GLU A 390 -3.15 9.52 14.47
N LEU A 391 -3.57 8.93 13.34
CA LEU A 391 -4.01 9.68 12.17
C LEU A 391 -5.26 10.50 12.47
N ALA A 392 -6.23 9.90 13.16
CA ALA A 392 -7.47 10.57 13.54
C ALA A 392 -7.21 11.73 14.50
N ALA A 393 -6.34 11.55 15.50
CA ALA A 393 -5.95 12.60 16.42
C ALA A 393 -5.23 13.75 15.70
N ALA A 394 -4.30 13.45 14.80
CA ALA A 394 -3.58 14.47 14.02
C ALA A 394 -4.52 15.26 13.10
N LEU A 395 -5.50 14.61 12.47
CA LEU A 395 -6.51 15.27 11.66
C LEU A 395 -7.42 16.19 12.49
N ASP A 396 -7.83 15.73 13.66
CA ASP A 396 -8.65 16.50 14.61
C ASP A 396 -7.90 17.74 15.12
N GLU A 397 -6.62 17.59 15.47
CA GLU A 397 -5.74 18.69 15.90
C GLU A 397 -5.56 19.74 14.80
N ILE A 398 -5.25 19.33 13.55
CA ILE A 398 -5.15 20.26 12.42
C ILE A 398 -6.48 20.98 12.18
N ALA A 399 -7.62 20.28 12.31
CA ALA A 399 -8.93 20.90 12.13
C ALA A 399 -9.22 21.97 13.18
N GLU A 400 -8.91 21.74 14.46
CA GLU A 400 -9.09 22.76 15.51
C GLU A 400 -8.12 23.94 15.31
N ASP A 401 -6.86 23.68 14.94
CA ASP A 401 -5.83 24.71 14.81
C ASP A 401 -6.02 25.59 13.57
N PHE A 402 -6.49 25.01 12.46
CA PHE A 402 -6.68 25.70 11.19
C PHE A 402 -7.88 26.66 11.22
N ASP A 403 -9.04 26.19 11.70
CA ASP A 403 -10.21 27.05 11.92
C ASP A 403 -10.89 26.73 13.26
N PRO A 404 -10.41 27.33 14.36
CA PRO A 404 -10.96 27.09 15.70
C PRO A 404 -12.43 27.48 15.85
N TYR A 405 -12.95 28.36 14.99
CA TYR A 405 -14.34 28.80 15.06
C TYR A 405 -15.25 27.82 14.33
N ASP A 406 -14.90 27.43 13.10
CA ASP A 406 -15.65 26.45 12.35
C ASP A 406 -15.65 25.08 13.05
N TYR A 407 -14.50 24.67 13.59
CA TYR A 407 -14.40 23.44 14.38
C TYR A 407 -15.37 23.44 15.57
N ARG A 408 -15.43 24.54 16.35
CA ARG A 408 -16.30 24.65 17.53
C ARG A 408 -17.79 24.78 17.20
N ASP A 409 -18.12 25.22 15.99
CA ASP A 409 -19.51 25.27 15.52
C ASP A 409 -20.01 23.88 15.09
N HIS A 410 -19.11 22.97 14.71
CA HIS A 410 -19.44 21.61 14.27
C HIS A 410 -19.22 20.53 15.32
N VAL A 411 -18.31 20.75 16.29
CA VAL A 411 -17.95 19.80 17.34
C VAL A 411 -18.58 20.21 18.68
N GLU A 412 -19.48 19.36 19.19
CA GLU A 412 -20.08 19.60 20.51
C GLU A 412 -19.17 19.09 21.66
N PRO A 413 -19.09 19.81 22.80
CA PRO A 413 -18.30 19.36 23.95
C PRO A 413 -18.72 17.96 24.44
N GLY A 414 -17.79 17.01 24.42
CA GLY A 414 -18.02 15.62 24.83
C GLY A 414 -18.33 14.65 23.70
N GLN A 415 -18.31 15.11 22.43
CA GLN A 415 -18.21 14.21 21.27
C GLN A 415 -16.84 13.55 21.20
N ASP A 416 -16.82 12.31 20.72
CA ASP A 416 -15.59 11.55 20.49
C ASP A 416 -15.21 11.70 19.02
N THR A 417 -14.71 12.89 18.67
CA THR A 417 -14.34 13.26 17.28
C THR A 417 -13.30 12.32 16.72
N ILE A 418 -12.33 11.91 17.53
CA ILE A 418 -11.30 10.94 17.17
C ILE A 418 -11.96 9.64 16.72
N GLN A 419 -12.89 9.08 17.50
CA GLN A 419 -13.58 7.85 17.13
C GLN A 419 -14.41 8.00 15.84
N GLU A 420 -15.02 9.15 15.60
CA GLU A 420 -15.76 9.43 14.36
C GLU A 420 -14.82 9.45 13.14
N VAL A 421 -13.69 10.16 13.25
CA VAL A 421 -12.67 10.20 12.19
C VAL A 421 -12.07 8.81 11.94
N MET A 422 -11.83 8.02 12.99
CA MET A 422 -11.35 6.65 12.85
C MET A 422 -12.31 5.78 12.03
N LEU A 423 -13.62 5.85 12.31
CA LEU A 423 -14.63 5.08 11.58
C LEU A 423 -14.72 5.50 10.12
N ASP A 424 -14.61 6.79 9.84
CA ASP A 424 -14.59 7.31 8.48
C ASP A 424 -13.33 6.86 7.72
N LEU A 425 -12.15 6.94 8.33
CA LEU A 425 -10.91 6.43 7.74
C LEU A 425 -10.98 4.93 7.47
N GLN A 426 -11.42 4.14 8.47
CA GLN A 426 -11.53 2.69 8.36
C GLN A 426 -12.63 2.23 7.38
N SER A 427 -13.62 3.07 7.08
CA SER A 427 -14.62 2.79 6.05
C SER A 427 -14.21 3.27 4.65
N GLY A 428 -12.98 3.75 4.48
CA GLY A 428 -12.43 4.15 3.18
C GLY A 428 -12.71 5.61 2.80
N ASN A 429 -13.24 6.43 3.71
CA ASN A 429 -13.49 7.86 3.46
C ASN A 429 -12.21 8.73 3.57
N VAL A 430 -11.06 8.21 3.13
CA VAL A 430 -9.77 8.91 3.19
C VAL A 430 -9.76 10.13 2.27
N GLY A 431 -10.51 10.08 1.16
CA GLY A 431 -10.55 11.14 0.15
C GLY A 431 -11.05 12.49 0.68
N SER A 432 -12.01 12.50 1.61
CA SER A 432 -12.49 13.74 2.22
C SER A 432 -11.40 14.46 3.02
N TYR A 433 -10.62 13.71 3.81
CA TYR A 433 -9.50 14.27 4.58
C TYR A 433 -8.34 14.71 3.69
N ILE A 434 -8.07 13.98 2.61
CA ILE A 434 -7.10 14.42 1.60
C ILE A 434 -7.49 15.77 0.99
N SER A 435 -8.79 15.98 0.71
CA SER A 435 -9.28 17.27 0.21
C SER A 435 -9.09 18.37 1.25
N PHE A 436 -9.52 18.12 2.50
CA PHE A 436 -9.35 19.06 3.60
C PHE A 436 -7.89 19.49 3.78
N LEU A 437 -6.94 18.53 3.82
CA LEU A 437 -5.52 18.86 3.98
C LEU A 437 -4.97 19.66 2.79
N LYS A 438 -5.46 19.42 1.57
CA LYS A 438 -5.08 20.25 0.40
C LYS A 438 -5.56 21.69 0.56
N ASP A 439 -6.78 21.89 1.04
CA ASP A 439 -7.32 23.23 1.31
C ASP A 439 -6.47 23.94 2.38
N VAL A 440 -6.10 23.24 3.46
CA VAL A 440 -5.16 23.77 4.48
C VAL A 440 -3.82 24.17 3.88
N ILE A 441 -3.26 23.32 3.01
CA ILE A 441 -1.98 23.59 2.33
C ILE A 441 -2.08 24.82 1.41
N GLU A 442 -3.21 24.99 0.72
CA GLU A 442 -3.44 26.11 -0.21
C GLU A 442 -3.56 27.46 0.50
N GLU A 443 -4.01 27.50 1.76
CA GLU A 443 -4.05 28.73 2.56
C GLU A 443 -2.66 29.25 2.99
N ASP A 444 -1.60 28.45 2.80
CA ASP A 444 -0.20 28.82 3.10
C ASP A 444 -0.01 29.35 4.54
N CYS A 445 -0.56 28.61 5.50
CA CYS A 445 -0.56 28.93 6.93
C CYS A 445 0.46 28.10 7.73
N GLU A 446 0.55 28.33 9.05
CA GLU A 446 1.48 27.58 9.92
C GLU A 446 1.23 26.06 9.88
N GLN A 447 -0.02 25.64 9.70
CA GLN A 447 -0.45 24.25 9.60
C GLN A 447 -0.12 23.61 8.25
N SER A 448 0.19 24.39 7.20
CA SER A 448 0.42 23.86 5.85
C SER A 448 1.55 22.84 5.78
N VAL A 449 2.61 22.99 6.59
CA VAL A 449 3.71 22.03 6.66
C VAL A 449 3.25 20.71 7.28
N TRP A 450 2.55 20.77 8.40
CA TRP A 450 2.00 19.61 9.11
C TRP A 450 0.97 18.88 8.25
N ALA A 451 0.06 19.62 7.60
CA ALA A 451 -0.91 19.09 6.66
C ALA A 451 -0.24 18.40 5.47
N GLY A 452 0.86 18.94 4.96
CA GLY A 452 1.66 18.32 3.90
C GLY A 452 2.24 16.96 4.30
N VAL A 453 2.80 16.85 5.51
CA VAL A 453 3.33 15.58 6.04
C VAL A 453 2.19 14.58 6.27
N LEU A 454 1.09 15.01 6.90
CA LEU A 454 -0.04 14.13 7.19
C LEU A 454 -0.73 13.63 5.91
N LEU A 455 -0.76 14.44 4.86
CA LEU A 455 -1.25 14.07 3.53
C LEU A 455 -0.44 12.91 2.93
N GLU A 456 0.89 12.89 3.11
CA GLU A 456 1.74 11.76 2.68
C GLU A 456 1.40 10.47 3.46
N ARG A 457 1.13 10.59 4.76
CA ARG A 457 0.73 9.45 5.60
C ARG A 457 -0.61 8.88 5.17
N LEU A 458 -1.61 9.72 4.90
CA LEU A 458 -2.93 9.28 4.43
C LEU A 458 -2.90 8.63 3.04
N LYS A 459 -1.99 9.04 2.15
CA LYS A 459 -1.84 8.39 0.83
C LYS A 459 -1.37 6.94 0.89
N SER A 460 -0.64 6.58 1.95
CA SER A 460 -0.12 5.23 2.20
C SER A 460 -0.86 4.51 3.32
N TYR A 461 -1.98 5.08 3.79
CA TYR A 461 -2.76 4.51 4.87
C TYR A 461 -3.52 3.27 4.43
N GLU A 462 -3.31 2.18 5.15
CA GLU A 462 -4.12 0.97 5.08
C GLU A 462 -4.75 0.72 6.46
N PRO A 463 -6.08 0.49 6.54
CA PRO A 463 -6.73 0.24 7.82
C PRO A 463 -6.28 -1.09 8.44
N ASP A 464 -5.96 -1.05 9.73
CA ASP A 464 -5.74 -2.26 10.53
C ASP A 464 -7.05 -2.66 11.24
N ILE A 465 -7.85 -3.50 10.58
CA ILE A 465 -9.15 -3.95 11.11
C ILE A 465 -9.03 -5.40 11.59
N SER A 466 -9.11 -5.57 12.92
CA SER A 466 -9.16 -6.90 13.54
C SER A 466 -10.50 -7.59 13.27
N LYS A 467 -10.47 -8.92 13.09
CA LYS A 467 -11.69 -9.76 12.99
C LYS A 467 -12.53 -9.77 14.28
N GLU A 468 -11.98 -9.31 15.40
CA GLU A 468 -12.66 -9.20 16.69
C GLU A 468 -13.21 -7.78 16.95
N THR A 469 -13.13 -6.87 15.99
CA THR A 469 -13.62 -5.49 16.12
C THR A 469 -15.12 -5.50 16.41
N GLU A 470 -15.51 -4.98 17.58
CA GLU A 470 -16.91 -4.87 17.96
C GLU A 470 -17.62 -3.84 17.07
N PRO A 471 -18.84 -4.12 16.58
CA PRO A 471 -19.59 -3.16 15.78
C PRO A 471 -19.86 -1.86 16.53
N MET A 472 -19.64 -0.74 15.85
CA MET A 472 -19.90 0.60 16.36
C MET A 472 -21.17 1.16 15.73
N VAL A 473 -21.85 2.05 16.44
CA VAL A 473 -23.05 2.72 15.95
C VAL A 473 -22.94 4.23 16.15
N TYR A 474 -23.24 4.95 15.09
CA TYR A 474 -23.35 6.40 15.06
C TYR A 474 -24.81 6.83 14.99
N VAL A 475 -25.29 7.58 15.98
CA VAL A 475 -26.65 8.12 16.02
C VAL A 475 -26.72 9.40 15.19
N ASN A 476 -27.14 9.24 13.92
CA ASN A 476 -27.35 10.36 12.99
C ASN A 476 -28.36 11.36 13.58
N TYR A 477 -29.48 10.86 14.09
CA TYR A 477 -30.56 11.67 14.65
C TYR A 477 -31.47 10.85 15.56
N CYS A 478 -31.94 11.43 16.67
CA CYS A 478 -33.05 10.87 17.45
C CYS A 478 -33.98 12.00 17.92
N GLU A 479 -35.29 11.73 17.93
CA GLU A 479 -36.28 12.66 18.47
C GLU A 479 -36.10 12.93 19.98
N LYS A 480 -35.28 12.11 20.66
CA LYS A 480 -34.96 12.24 22.08
C LYS A 480 -33.46 12.45 22.25
N ARG A 481 -33.10 13.68 22.64
CA ARG A 481 -31.70 14.10 22.82
C ARG A 481 -30.91 13.21 23.78
N GLU A 482 -31.54 12.70 24.83
CA GLU A 482 -30.89 11.79 25.80
C GLU A 482 -30.36 10.48 25.20
N LEU A 483 -30.86 10.10 24.01
CA LEU A 483 -30.42 8.91 23.29
C LEU A 483 -29.42 9.24 22.16
N MET A 484 -29.03 10.51 22.02
CA MET A 484 -28.02 10.96 21.07
C MET A 484 -26.63 11.12 21.71
N GLU A 485 -26.52 11.06 23.03
CA GLU A 485 -25.27 11.32 23.76
C GLU A 485 -24.85 10.05 24.52
N PRO A 486 -23.71 9.41 24.18
CA PRO A 486 -22.78 9.76 23.09
C PRO A 486 -23.33 9.40 21.69
N ARG A 487 -22.91 10.17 20.67
CA ARG A 487 -23.34 9.93 19.26
C ARG A 487 -22.73 8.67 18.69
N CYS A 488 -21.45 8.44 18.94
CA CYS A 488 -20.74 7.22 18.58
C CYS A 488 -20.54 6.34 19.82
N GLN A 489 -20.92 5.07 19.74
CA GLN A 489 -20.70 4.08 20.81
C GLN A 489 -20.79 2.65 20.29
N LYS A 490 -20.51 1.67 21.14
CA LYS A 490 -20.68 0.25 20.80
C LYS A 490 -22.14 -0.07 20.50
N LEU A 491 -22.37 -0.87 19.46
CA LEU A 491 -23.71 -1.29 19.07
C LEU A 491 -24.44 -2.05 20.20
N SER A 492 -23.72 -2.90 20.93
CA SER A 492 -24.25 -3.68 22.05
C SER A 492 -24.79 -2.81 23.20
N ASP A 493 -24.10 -1.73 23.51
CA ASP A 493 -24.47 -0.80 24.59
C ASP A 493 -25.73 -0.02 24.20
N LEU A 494 -25.77 0.53 22.97
CA LEU A 494 -26.93 1.26 22.49
C LEU A 494 -28.15 0.34 22.26
N ASP A 495 -27.95 -0.88 21.75
CA ASP A 495 -29.02 -1.88 21.59
C ASP A 495 -29.66 -2.21 22.94
N SER A 496 -28.84 -2.43 23.98
CA SER A 496 -29.33 -2.69 25.34
C SER A 496 -30.09 -1.51 25.93
N CYS A 497 -29.57 -0.28 25.77
CA CYS A 497 -30.21 0.93 26.25
C CYS A 497 -31.56 1.19 25.56
N THR A 498 -31.59 1.09 24.22
CA THR A 498 -32.81 1.27 23.42
C THR A 498 -33.85 0.19 23.71
N ALA A 499 -33.46 -1.07 23.91
CA ALA A 499 -34.37 -2.14 24.30
C ALA A 499 -35.03 -1.90 25.66
N GLN A 500 -34.26 -1.40 26.64
CA GLN A 500 -34.82 -1.06 27.95
C GLN A 500 -35.82 0.09 27.84
N LYS A 501 -35.45 1.16 27.14
CA LYS A 501 -36.30 2.34 26.94
C LYS A 501 -37.58 2.02 26.16
N ASP A 502 -37.46 1.21 25.12
CA ASP A 502 -38.60 0.75 24.32
C ASP A 502 -39.62 0.00 25.20
N LYS A 503 -39.14 -0.92 26.04
CA LYS A 503 -39.99 -1.65 26.99
C LYS A 503 -40.65 -0.74 28.03
N GLU A 504 -39.91 0.21 28.59
CA GLU A 504 -40.41 1.16 29.58
C GLU A 504 -41.52 2.04 28.99
N TRP A 505 -41.30 2.62 27.80
CA TRP A 505 -42.26 3.51 27.15
C TRP A 505 -43.46 2.77 26.57
N TYR A 506 -43.27 1.53 26.10
CA TYR A 506 -44.37 0.69 25.65
C TYR A 506 -45.34 0.30 26.79
N ALA A 507 -44.80 0.11 28.01
CA ALA A 507 -45.61 -0.21 29.18
C ALA A 507 -46.43 0.99 29.69
N ASP A 508 -45.98 2.21 29.43
CA ASP A 508 -46.69 3.44 29.80
C ASP A 508 -47.74 3.80 28.75
N ARG A 509 -48.97 3.31 28.94
CA ARG A 509 -50.07 3.44 27.97
C ARG A 509 -51.10 4.48 28.36
N ASN A 510 -51.56 5.24 27.37
CA ASN A 510 -52.67 6.17 27.51
C ASN A 510 -53.98 5.41 27.86
N PRO A 511 -54.62 5.69 29.01
CA PRO A 511 -55.81 4.95 29.45
C PRO A 511 -57.03 5.06 28.51
N ARG A 512 -57.01 5.99 27.54
CA ARG A 512 -58.13 6.23 26.62
C ARG A 512 -57.92 5.59 25.25
N THR A 513 -56.70 5.66 24.71
CA THR A 513 -56.38 5.17 23.36
C THR A 513 -55.68 3.82 23.39
N ASP A 514 -55.20 3.38 24.55
CA ASP A 514 -54.32 2.22 24.71
C ASP A 514 -53.05 2.33 23.86
N GLU A 515 -52.61 3.54 23.52
CA GLU A 515 -51.36 3.79 22.79
C GLU A 515 -50.23 4.17 23.76
N PRO A 516 -48.96 3.87 23.43
CA PRO A 516 -47.80 4.32 24.20
C PRO A 516 -47.82 5.84 24.39
N MET A 517 -47.50 6.32 25.60
CA MET A 517 -47.50 7.76 25.91
C MET A 517 -46.34 8.51 25.25
N VAL A 518 -45.23 7.82 25.03
CA VAL A 518 -44.03 8.36 24.40
C VAL A 518 -43.54 7.39 23.35
N THR A 519 -43.30 7.92 22.16
CA THR A 519 -42.54 7.23 21.12
C THR A 519 -41.40 8.13 20.65
N ALA A 520 -40.37 7.54 20.07
CA ALA A 520 -39.29 8.27 19.43
C ALA A 520 -38.74 7.51 18.24
N GLN A 521 -38.46 8.21 17.15
CA GLN A 521 -37.72 7.65 16.03
C GLN A 521 -36.22 7.92 16.19
N MET A 522 -35.40 6.93 15.84
CA MET A 522 -33.94 7.03 15.80
C MET A 522 -33.42 6.57 14.45
N PHE A 523 -32.49 7.34 13.89
CA PHE A 523 -31.73 7.04 12.68
C PHE A 523 -30.26 6.88 13.05
N PHE A 524 -29.62 5.85 12.52
CA PHE A 524 -28.25 5.51 12.89
C PHE A 524 -27.48 4.90 11.72
N THR A 525 -26.16 4.89 11.82
CA THR A 525 -25.24 4.19 10.93
C THR A 525 -24.51 3.15 11.76
N ILE A 526 -24.54 1.88 11.34
CA ILE A 526 -23.75 0.82 11.99
C ILE A 526 -22.51 0.58 11.15
N TYR A 527 -21.36 0.54 11.81
CA TYR A 527 -20.06 0.17 11.26
C TYR A 527 -19.67 -1.20 11.81
N TYR A 528 -19.23 -2.10 10.94
CA TYR A 528 -18.88 -3.46 11.31
C TYR A 528 -17.80 -4.02 10.40
N ALA A 529 -16.97 -4.91 10.94
CA ALA A 529 -16.01 -5.67 10.17
C ALA A 529 -16.66 -6.92 9.58
N GLU A 530 -16.55 -7.13 8.27
CA GLU A 530 -16.91 -8.37 7.62
C GLU A 530 -15.67 -9.28 7.47
N LYS A 531 -15.90 -10.59 7.37
CA LYS A 531 -14.78 -11.55 7.35
C LYS A 531 -14.03 -11.41 6.02
N ASP A 532 -12.73 -11.11 6.13
CA ASP A 532 -11.79 -10.97 5.02
C ASP A 532 -11.85 -9.62 4.28
N ASP A 533 -12.65 -8.67 4.79
CA ASP A 533 -12.65 -7.27 4.32
C ASP A 533 -11.47 -6.48 4.88
N LYS A 534 -10.90 -5.59 4.04
CA LYS A 534 -9.85 -4.64 4.41
C LYS A 534 -10.38 -3.30 4.94
N MET A 535 -11.69 -3.10 4.94
CA MET A 535 -12.39 -1.85 5.30
C MET A 535 -13.62 -2.16 6.15
N LEU A 536 -14.05 -1.23 6.99
CA LEU A 536 -15.31 -1.34 7.71
C LEU A 536 -16.47 -1.17 6.74
N GLN A 537 -17.42 -2.10 6.78
CA GLN A 537 -18.70 -1.94 6.13
C GLN A 537 -19.61 -1.07 6.99
N HIS A 538 -20.49 -0.32 6.33
CA HIS A 538 -21.50 0.45 7.04
C HIS A 538 -22.87 0.40 6.39
N PHE A 539 -23.92 0.51 7.19
CA PHE A 539 -25.27 0.72 6.66
C PHE A 539 -26.08 1.66 7.55
N LYS A 540 -27.04 2.35 6.93
CA LYS A 540 -27.95 3.27 7.61
C LYS A 540 -29.25 2.57 7.95
N GLY A 541 -29.70 2.71 9.19
CA GLY A 541 -30.91 2.10 9.72
C GLY A 541 -31.81 3.10 10.44
N LYS A 542 -33.02 2.64 10.75
CA LYS A 542 -33.95 3.36 11.63
C LYS A 542 -34.73 2.41 12.52
N ILE A 543 -35.06 2.87 13.73
CA ILE A 543 -35.93 2.17 14.68
C ILE A 543 -36.94 3.12 15.31
N ASP A 544 -38.02 2.54 15.84
CA ASP A 544 -39.03 3.25 16.61
C ASP A 544 -39.03 2.73 18.06
N ILE A 545 -38.79 3.63 19.00
CA ILE A 545 -38.69 3.36 20.43
C ILE A 545 -40.03 3.67 21.09
N GLY A 546 -40.48 2.81 22.00
CA GLY A 546 -41.78 2.85 22.65
C GLY A 546 -42.85 2.03 21.94
N THR A 547 -42.46 1.24 20.93
CA THR A 547 -43.36 0.39 20.14
C THR A 547 -43.43 -1.04 20.66
N GLY A 548 -42.52 -1.43 21.56
CA GLY A 548 -42.47 -2.76 22.17
C GLY A 548 -41.73 -3.80 21.32
N ASN A 549 -41.00 -3.36 20.30
CA ASN A 549 -40.27 -4.20 19.36
C ASN A 549 -38.80 -4.46 19.77
N GLY A 550 -38.38 -3.95 20.94
CA GLY A 550 -37.03 -4.16 21.48
C GLY A 550 -36.00 -3.15 20.96
N GLY A 551 -34.73 -3.52 21.07
CA GLY A 551 -33.59 -2.69 20.65
C GLY A 551 -33.33 -2.72 19.14
N ILE A 552 -32.25 -2.06 18.73
CA ILE A 552 -31.77 -1.97 17.34
C ILE A 552 -31.77 -3.33 16.63
N LEU A 553 -31.10 -4.35 17.19
CA LEU A 553 -30.93 -5.64 16.54
C LEU A 553 -32.26 -6.39 16.36
N SER A 554 -33.14 -6.30 17.36
CA SER A 554 -34.44 -6.96 17.33
C SER A 554 -35.35 -6.37 16.26
N GLN A 555 -35.34 -5.03 16.14
CA GLN A 555 -36.12 -4.33 15.12
C GLN A 555 -35.55 -4.51 13.72
N LEU A 556 -34.22 -4.49 13.54
CA LEU A 556 -33.60 -4.76 12.24
C LEU A 556 -33.92 -6.17 11.74
N LYS A 557 -33.88 -7.16 12.64
CA LYS A 557 -34.30 -8.53 12.32
C LYS A 557 -35.76 -8.59 11.89
N LEU A 558 -36.66 -7.95 12.65
CA LEU A 558 -38.08 -7.86 12.31
C LEU A 558 -38.30 -7.20 10.94
N GLN A 559 -37.58 -6.11 10.65
CA GLN A 559 -37.66 -5.43 9.35
C GLN A 559 -37.17 -6.31 8.19
N ASN A 560 -36.10 -7.09 8.38
CA ASN A 560 -35.63 -8.04 7.37
C ASN A 560 -36.63 -9.19 7.17
N GLU A 561 -37.20 -9.74 8.24
CA GLU A 561 -38.24 -10.78 8.15
C GLU A 561 -39.47 -10.27 7.39
N LEU A 562 -39.91 -9.03 7.65
CA LEU A 562 -41.02 -8.41 6.93
C LEU A 562 -40.71 -8.26 5.44
N LYS A 563 -39.51 -7.82 5.07
CA LYS A 563 -39.07 -7.71 3.66
C LYS A 563 -39.06 -9.05 2.94
N LEU A 564 -38.64 -10.12 3.62
CA LEU A 564 -38.65 -11.49 3.07
C LEU A 564 -40.07 -12.06 2.88
N THR A 565 -41.08 -11.46 3.52
CA THR A 565 -42.49 -11.90 3.42
C THR A 565 -43.35 -11.00 2.53
N ASP A 566 -42.79 -9.91 2.01
CA ASP A 566 -43.51 -8.96 1.15
C ASP A 566 -43.41 -9.39 -0.33
N GLU A 567 -44.49 -9.93 -0.88
CA GLU A 567 -44.58 -10.38 -2.29
C GLU A 567 -44.29 -9.25 -3.30
N SER A 568 -44.45 -7.98 -2.91
CA SER A 568 -44.12 -6.85 -3.79
C SER A 568 -42.62 -6.60 -3.93
N TRP A 569 -41.83 -7.01 -2.93
CA TRP A 569 -40.36 -6.97 -2.96
C TRP A 569 -39.77 -8.21 -3.65
N ILE A 570 -40.37 -9.38 -3.47
CA ILE A 570 -39.94 -10.64 -4.12
C ILE A 570 -40.12 -10.58 -5.64
N GLY A 571 -41.08 -9.80 -6.15
CA GLY A 571 -41.27 -9.59 -7.59
C GLY A 571 -40.29 -8.62 -8.27
N SER A 572 -39.36 -8.01 -7.51
CA SER A 572 -38.40 -7.01 -7.99
C SER A 572 -36.93 -7.45 -7.86
N LEU A 573 -36.69 -8.64 -7.29
CA LEU A 573 -35.44 -9.41 -7.35
C LEU A 573 -35.57 -10.42 -8.49
#